data_AF-A0A0W8G929-F1
#
_entry.id   AF-A0A0W8G929-F1
#
_cell.length_a   1.000
_cell.length_b   1.000
_cell.length_c   1.000
_cell.angle_alpha   90.00
_cell.angle_beta   90.00
_cell.angle_gamma   90.00
#
_symmetry.space_group_name_H-M   'P 1'
#
loop_
_entity.id
_entity.type
_entity.pdbx_description
1 polymer ?
#
loop_
_entity_poly.entity_id
_entity_poly.type
_entity_poly.pdbx_seq_one_letter_code
_entity_poly.pdbx_strand_id
1 'polypeptide(L)'
;MKGPGRPGSQFTSQEFTQTLKDADVSSSMDGKGRWMDNVFIERLWRSVKWECICLRELETGSQARQAIGYWVRFYNEQLPHTAFDGRRPMDVYREGQSASKAA
;
A
#
# COMPACT_ATOMS: atom_id res chain seq x y z
N MET A 1 12.74 20.43 21.89
CA MET A 1 11.32 20.05 21.70
C MET A 1 11.05 19.82 20.22
N LYS A 2 10.86 18.57 19.78
CA LYS A 2 10.30 18.27 18.44
C LYS A 2 8.78 18.41 18.55
N GLY A 3 8.19 19.35 17.81
CA GLY A 3 6.73 19.52 17.76
C GLY A 3 6.03 18.29 17.17
N PRO A 4 4.72 18.10 17.44
CA PRO A 4 3.96 16.99 16.89
C PRO A 4 4.02 17.05 15.36
N GLY A 5 4.46 15.96 14.73
CA GLY A 5 4.46 15.83 13.28
C GLY A 5 3.06 16.11 12.75
N ARG A 6 2.94 17.01 11.76
CA ARG A 6 1.65 17.27 11.11
C ARG A 6 1.13 15.95 10.53
N PRO A 7 -0.15 15.62 10.75
CA PRO A 7 -0.84 14.68 9.87
C PRO A 7 -0.65 15.12 8.43
N GLY A 8 -0.45 14.18 7.49
CA GLY A 8 -0.27 14.52 6.08
C GLY A 8 -1.47 15.34 5.59
N SER A 9 -1.28 16.64 5.39
CA SER A 9 -2.36 17.59 5.09
C SER A 9 -3.14 17.24 3.82
N GLN A 10 -2.55 16.43 2.94
CA GLN A 10 -3.17 15.87 1.75
C GLN A 10 -4.32 14.91 2.07
N PHE A 11 -4.17 14.04 3.08
CA PHE A 11 -5.17 13.02 3.41
C PHE A 11 -6.30 13.54 4.30
N THR A 12 -6.14 14.77 4.82
CA THR A 12 -7.17 15.50 5.55
C THR A 12 -7.75 16.65 4.72
N SER A 13 -7.40 16.74 3.42
CA SER A 13 -7.95 17.79 2.55
C SER A 13 -9.42 17.55 2.28
N GLN A 14 -10.15 18.63 1.98
CA GLN A 14 -11.57 18.54 1.64
C GLN A 14 -11.79 17.74 0.36
N GLU A 15 -10.96 17.96 -0.67
CA GLU A 15 -11.04 17.24 -1.94
C GLU A 15 -10.88 15.72 -1.75
N PHE A 16 -9.90 15.32 -0.93
CA PHE A 16 -9.65 13.91 -0.64
C PHE A 16 -10.80 13.29 0.15
N THR A 17 -11.26 13.97 1.21
CA THR A 17 -12.34 13.48 2.07
C THR A 17 -13.66 13.38 1.31
N GLN A 18 -13.96 14.33 0.43
CA GLN A 18 -15.19 14.30 -0.38
C GLN A 18 -15.16 13.14 -1.38
N THR A 19 -14.03 12.93 -2.05
CA THR A 19 -13.86 11.80 -2.98
C THR A 19 -14.11 10.46 -2.29
N LEU A 20 -13.64 10.28 -1.05
CA LEU A 20 -13.90 9.06 -0.29
C LEU A 20 -15.38 8.91 0.07
N LYS A 21 -16.04 9.99 0.49
CA LYS A 21 -17.49 9.98 0.79
C LYS A 21 -18.32 9.63 -0.44
N ASP A 22 -17.99 10.20 -1.59
CA ASP A 22 -18.70 9.94 -2.85
C ASP A 22 -18.54 8.48 -3.31
N ALA A 23 -17.45 7.83 -2.89
CA ALA A 23 -17.18 6.41 -3.13
C ALA A 23 -17.67 5.48 -1.99
N ASP A 24 -18.40 6.00 -1.00
CA ASP A 24 -18.86 5.28 0.19
C ASP A 24 -17.71 4.60 1.00
N VAL A 25 -16.53 5.24 1.00
CA VAL A 25 -15.34 4.76 1.72
C VAL A 25 -15.20 5.48 3.06
N SER A 26 -15.29 4.71 4.15
CA SER A 26 -15.02 5.19 5.51
C SER A 26 -13.52 5.40 5.74
N SER A 27 -13.09 6.64 6.04
CA SER A 27 -11.73 6.94 6.49
C SER A 27 -11.62 6.87 8.02
N SER A 28 -10.59 6.18 8.52
CA SER A 28 -10.36 5.98 9.96
C SER A 28 -9.23 6.85 10.51
N MET A 29 -9.06 8.05 9.95
CA MET A 29 -7.90 8.93 10.16
C MET A 29 -7.88 9.65 11.52
N ASP A 30 -8.50 9.05 12.53
CA ASP A 30 -8.49 9.53 13.91
C ASP A 30 -7.09 9.28 14.45
N GLY A 31 -6.27 10.34 14.56
CA GLY A 31 -4.81 10.32 14.78
C GLY A 31 -4.26 9.66 16.05
N LYS A 32 -4.98 8.71 16.68
CA LYS A 32 -4.54 7.91 17.82
C LYS A 32 -4.77 6.41 17.56
N GLY A 33 -3.69 5.64 17.42
CA GLY A 33 -3.69 4.22 17.78
C GLY A 33 -3.66 3.18 16.65
N ARG A 34 -3.70 3.56 15.37
CA ARG A 34 -3.68 2.59 14.25
C ARG A 34 -2.27 2.35 13.68
N TRP A 35 -1.27 2.26 14.54
CA TRP A 35 0.11 1.98 14.11
C TRP A 35 0.20 0.65 13.35
N MET A 36 -0.59 -0.36 13.74
CA MET A 36 -0.63 -1.67 13.07
C MET A 36 -1.07 -1.56 11.61
N ASP A 37 -2.08 -0.74 11.31
CA ASP A 37 -2.53 -0.50 9.92
C ASP A 37 -1.40 0.12 9.08
N ASN A 38 -0.57 0.96 9.70
CA ASN A 38 0.56 1.61 9.05
C ASN A 38 1.81 0.69 8.93
N VAL A 39 2.02 -0.28 9.83
CA VAL A 39 3.18 -1.19 9.78
C VAL A 39 3.23 -1.97 8.47
N PHE A 40 2.08 -2.43 7.98
CA PHE A 40 2.02 -3.19 6.73
C PHE A 40 2.47 -2.34 5.53
N ILE A 41 1.94 -1.11 5.42
CA ILE A 41 2.28 -0.23 4.30
C ILE A 41 3.72 0.27 4.40
N GLU A 42 4.23 0.54 5.59
CA GLU A 42 5.64 0.89 5.81
C GLU A 42 6.59 -0.24 5.41
N ARG A 43 6.26 -1.49 5.76
CA ARG A 43 7.04 -2.67 5.36
C ARG A 43 7.03 -2.84 3.85
N LEU A 44 5.89 -2.66 3.19
CA LEU A 44 5.78 -2.70 1.73
C LEU A 44 6.70 -1.64 1.09
N TRP A 45 6.60 -0.38 1.53
CA TRP A 45 7.44 0.70 0.99
C TRP A 45 8.92 0.49 1.24
N ARG A 46 9.29 -0.15 2.36
CA ARG A 46 10.68 -0.55 2.61
C ARG A 46 11.18 -1.52 1.54
N SER A 47 10.42 -2.58 1.23
CA SER A 47 10.77 -3.52 0.18
C SER A 47 10.83 -2.85 -1.20
N VAL A 48 9.87 -2.00 -1.57
CA VAL A 48 9.93 -1.24 -2.83
C VAL A 48 11.22 -0.43 -2.93
N LYS A 49 11.58 0.30 -1.88
CA LYS A 49 12.79 1.14 -1.89
C LYS A 49 14.03 0.28 -2.09
N TRP A 50 14.22 -0.76 -1.29
CA TRP A 50 15.43 -1.57 -1.33
C TRP A 50 15.56 -2.45 -2.56
N GLU A 51 14.45 -3.08 -2.98
CA GLU A 51 14.48 -4.12 -4.02
C GLU A 51 14.20 -3.56 -5.42
N CYS A 52 13.57 -2.38 -5.54
CA CYS A 52 13.25 -1.77 -6.83
C CYS A 52 14.05 -0.48 -7.06
N ILE A 53 13.96 0.48 -6.15
CA ILE A 53 14.43 1.85 -6.40
C ILE A 53 15.94 1.98 -6.17
N CYS A 54 16.46 1.50 -5.05
CA CYS A 54 17.88 1.64 -4.70
C CYS A 54 18.82 0.88 -5.64
N LEU A 55 18.31 -0.09 -6.40
CA LEU A 55 19.09 -0.89 -7.36
C LEU A 55 19.08 -0.32 -8.79
N ARG A 56 18.39 0.80 -9.02
CA ARG A 56 18.16 1.35 -10.36
C ARG A 56 18.48 2.84 -10.42
N GLU A 57 19.18 3.24 -11.46
CA GLU A 57 19.27 4.66 -11.85
C GLU A 57 17.99 5.02 -12.60
N LEU A 58 17.04 5.61 -11.88
CA LEU A 58 15.76 6.08 -12.44
C LEU A 58 15.89 7.59 -12.69
N GLU A 59 16.04 7.97 -13.95
CA GLU A 59 16.22 9.38 -14.35
C GLU A 59 14.88 10.11 -14.53
N THR A 60 13.81 9.36 -14.85
CA THR A 60 12.50 9.92 -15.16
C THR A 60 11.37 9.29 -14.37
N GLY A 61 10.29 10.05 -14.16
CA GLY A 61 9.06 9.53 -13.55
C GLY A 61 8.43 8.38 -14.33
N SER A 62 8.58 8.34 -15.65
CA SER A 62 8.08 7.24 -16.49
C SER A 62 8.82 5.92 -16.20
N GLN A 63 10.16 5.98 -16.12
CA GLN A 63 10.96 4.83 -15.71
C GLN A 63 10.59 4.36 -14.29
N ALA A 64 10.41 5.29 -13.36
CA ALA A 64 9.98 4.95 -12.00
C ALA A 64 8.62 4.26 -12.00
N ARG A 65 7.65 4.78 -12.76
CA ARG A 65 6.31 4.17 -12.90
C ARG A 65 6.39 2.75 -13.46
N GLN A 66 7.20 2.53 -14.49
CA GLN A 66 7.39 1.20 -15.08
C GLN A 66 8.08 0.24 -14.11
N ALA A 67 9.15 0.68 -13.45
CA ALA A 67 9.91 -0.12 -12.50
C ALA A 67 9.06 -0.55 -11.29
N ILE A 68 8.35 0.41 -10.68
CA ILE A 68 7.45 0.15 -9.55
C ILE A 68 6.29 -0.74 -10.01
N GLY A 69 5.70 -0.49 -11.17
CA GLY A 69 4.63 -1.33 -11.71
C GLY A 69 5.06 -2.79 -11.91
N TYR A 70 6.25 -3.01 -12.46
CA TYR A 70 6.83 -4.34 -12.59
C TYR A 70 7.06 -4.99 -11.21
N TRP A 71 7.64 -4.25 -10.27
CA TRP A 71 7.92 -4.77 -8.93
C TRP A 71 6.64 -5.14 -8.18
N VAL A 72 5.59 -4.31 -8.24
CA VAL A 72 4.28 -4.60 -7.61
C VAL A 72 3.65 -5.86 -8.20
N ARG A 73 3.76 -6.05 -9.53
CA ARG A 73 3.28 -7.28 -10.18
C ARG A 73 4.06 -8.49 -9.71
N PHE A 74 5.39 -8.40 -9.67
CA PHE A 74 6.26 -9.46 -9.18
C PHE A 74 5.93 -9.84 -7.72
N TYR A 75 5.82 -8.85 -6.84
CA TYR A 75 5.46 -9.02 -5.44
C TYR A 75 4.12 -9.77 -5.27
N ASN A 76 3.10 -9.37 -6.03
CA ASN A 76 1.76 -9.94 -5.89
C ASN A 76 1.58 -11.30 -6.57
N GLU A 77 2.18 -11.50 -7.75
CA GLU A 77 1.87 -12.63 -8.65
C GLU A 77 2.95 -13.71 -8.69
N GLN A 78 4.13 -13.45 -8.14
CA GLN A 78 5.27 -14.36 -8.26
C GLN A 78 5.93 -14.67 -6.93
N LEU A 79 6.05 -13.69 -6.02
CA LEU A 79 6.74 -13.89 -4.76
C LEU A 79 5.88 -14.69 -3.75
N PRO A 80 6.35 -15.83 -3.24
CA PRO A 80 5.74 -16.53 -2.11
C PRO A 80 5.98 -15.78 -0.79
N HIS A 81 4.97 -15.67 0.06
CA HIS A 81 5.09 -15.01 1.37
C HIS A 81 4.89 -16.00 2.52
N THR A 82 5.81 -16.02 3.48
CA THR A 82 5.69 -16.84 4.70
C THR A 82 4.45 -16.46 5.53
N ALA A 83 4.04 -15.19 5.49
CA ALA A 83 2.79 -14.74 6.14
C ALA A 83 1.52 -15.38 5.54
N PHE A 84 1.64 -16.00 4.36
CA PHE A 84 0.56 -16.67 3.64
C PHE A 84 0.90 -18.15 3.42
N ASP A 85 1.68 -18.78 4.31
CA ASP A 85 2.10 -20.18 4.21
C ASP A 85 2.81 -20.52 2.89
N GLY A 86 3.59 -19.57 2.37
CA GLY A 86 4.29 -19.72 1.09
C GLY A 86 3.39 -19.53 -0.13
N ARG A 87 2.19 -18.99 0.05
CA ARG A 87 1.32 -18.58 -1.07
C ARG A 87 1.63 -17.17 -1.52
N ARG A 88 1.17 -16.86 -2.73
CA ARG A 88 1.34 -15.53 -3.34
C ARG A 88 0.21 -14.60 -2.87
N PRO A 89 0.49 -13.31 -2.63
CA PRO A 89 -0.53 -12.36 -2.17
C PRO A 89 -1.78 -12.33 -3.05
N MET A 90 -1.61 -12.39 -4.38
CA MET A 90 -2.72 -12.35 -5.33
C MET A 90 -3.62 -13.59 -5.24
N ASP A 91 -3.07 -14.77 -4.91
CA ASP A 91 -3.87 -16.00 -4.78
C ASP A 91 -4.78 -15.90 -3.55
N VAL A 92 -4.24 -15.44 -2.42
CA VAL A 92 -4.99 -15.23 -1.17
C VAL A 92 -6.10 -14.20 -1.38
N TYR A 93 -5.77 -13.09 -2.05
CA TYR A 93 -6.73 -12.03 -2.33
C TYR A 93 -7.91 -12.51 -3.21
N ARG A 94 -7.61 -13.26 -4.28
CA ARG A 94 -8.64 -13.80 -5.19
C ARG A 94 -9.55 -14.81 -4.49
N GLU A 95 -8.99 -15.68 -3.67
CA GLU A 95 -9.75 -16.64 -2.88
C GLU A 95 -10.69 -15.94 -1.88
N GLY A 96 -10.18 -14.93 -1.15
CA GLY A 96 -11.00 -14.13 -0.23
C GLY A 96 -12.15 -13.40 -0.94
N GLN A 97 -11.92 -12.89 -2.15
CA GLN A 97 -12.99 -12.29 -2.95
C GLN A 97 -14.03 -13.31 -3.42
N SER A 98 -13.63 -14.52 -3.81
CA SER A 98 -14.59 -15.56 -4.19
C SER A 98 -15.45 -16.01 -3.00
N ALA A 99 -14.87 -16.09 -1.80
CA ALA A 99 -15.60 -16.43 -0.59
C ALA A 99 -16.62 -15.34 -0.20
N SER A 100 -16.23 -14.07 -0.32
CA SER A 100 -17.13 -12.91 -0.05
C SER A 100 -18.29 -12.82 -1.05
N LYS A 101 -18.09 -13.23 -2.31
CA LYS A 101 -19.16 -13.30 -3.32
C LYS A 101 -20.13 -14.47 -3.16
N ALA A 102 -19.75 -15.49 -2.38
CA ALA A 102 -20.55 -16.70 -2.17
C ALA A 102 -21.38 -16.66 -0.87
N ALA A 103 -21.17 -15.65 -0.02
CA ALA A 103 -21.90 -15.38 1.21
C ALA A 103 -22.96 -14.30 1.00
#